data_AF-A0A482PK54-F1
#
_entry.id   AF-A0A482PK54-F1
#
_cell.length_a   1.000
_cell.length_b   1.000
_cell.length_c   1.000
_cell.angle_alpha   90.00
_cell.angle_beta   90.00
_cell.angle_gamma   90.00
#
_symmetry.space_group_name_H-M   'P 1'
#
loop_
_entity.id
_entity.type
_entity.pdbx_description
1 polymer ?
#
loop_
_entity_poly.entity_id
_entity_poly.type
_entity_poly.pdbx_seq_one_letter_code
_entity_poly.pdbx_strand_id
1 'polypeptide(L)'
;MEPISDNVTDEEALRSDLLIRTLNSWRFFLLFTLPPLAWCLFVASPGILRVMITLLSGIVWFSCWRLWLDAGYFSLIAADNNARAGKALAFIWQRDRLHDLAFTERQEGALKQCRRTLYWLVILWGSWLVLLYVR
;
A
#
# COMPACT_ATOMS: atom_id res chain seq x y z
N MET A 1 -28.92 20.06 -24.74
CA MET A 1 -28.13 18.82 -24.85
C MET A 1 -26.88 19.07 -24.02
N GLU A 2 -26.93 18.79 -22.72
CA GLU A 2 -25.79 18.98 -21.83
C GLU A 2 -24.68 17.97 -22.19
N PRO A 3 -23.39 18.37 -22.11
CA PRO A 3 -22.27 17.51 -22.47
C PRO A 3 -22.08 16.43 -21.39
N ILE A 4 -22.70 15.27 -21.59
CA ILE A 4 -22.51 14.06 -20.75
C ILE A 4 -21.02 13.64 -20.70
N SER A 5 -20.22 14.05 -21.70
CA SER A 5 -18.78 13.76 -21.83
C SER A 5 -17.93 14.38 -20.71
N ASP A 6 -18.27 15.57 -20.22
CA ASP A 6 -17.45 16.27 -19.22
C ASP A 6 -17.60 15.62 -17.85
N ASN A 7 -18.83 15.23 -17.51
CA ASN A 7 -19.16 14.60 -16.22
C ASN A 7 -18.47 13.23 -16.00
N VAL A 8 -18.36 12.42 -17.05
CA VAL A 8 -17.67 11.10 -16.97
C VAL A 8 -16.17 11.27 -16.75
N THR A 9 -15.57 12.27 -17.38
CA THR A 9 -14.12 12.55 -17.25
C THR A 9 -13.78 13.10 -15.86
N ASP A 10 -14.66 13.94 -15.29
CA ASP A 10 -14.52 14.46 -13.92
C ASP A 10 -14.63 13.36 -12.85
N GLU A 11 -15.54 12.39 -13.03
CA GLU A 11 -15.67 11.26 -12.11
C GLU A 11 -14.42 10.36 -12.10
N GLU A 12 -13.84 10.06 -13.26
CA GLU A 12 -12.63 9.22 -13.36
C GLU A 12 -11.41 9.91 -12.76
N ALA A 13 -11.25 11.21 -13.01
CA ALA A 13 -10.21 12.04 -12.40
C ALA A 13 -10.35 12.08 -10.88
N LEU A 14 -11.57 12.31 -10.37
CA LEU A 14 -11.87 12.32 -8.94
C LEU A 14 -11.55 10.96 -8.29
N ARG A 15 -11.93 9.85 -8.93
CA ARG A 15 -11.63 8.50 -8.43
C ARG A 15 -10.14 8.24 -8.36
N SER A 16 -9.37 8.65 -9.37
CA SER A 16 -7.92 8.52 -9.38
C SER A 16 -7.27 9.31 -8.24
N ASP A 17 -7.68 10.56 -8.05
CA ASP A 17 -7.17 11.42 -6.97
C ASP A 17 -7.49 10.87 -5.58
N LEU A 18 -8.71 10.38 -5.37
CA LEU A 18 -9.10 9.74 -4.10
C LEU A 18 -8.30 8.47 -3.84
N LEU A 19 -8.02 7.68 -4.88
CA LEU A 19 -7.19 6.48 -4.76
C LEU A 19 -5.75 6.84 -4.39
N ILE A 20 -5.13 7.82 -5.05
CA ILE A 20 -3.78 8.30 -4.75
C ILE A 20 -3.70 8.81 -3.31
N ARG A 21 -4.70 9.59 -2.86
CA ARG A 21 -4.79 10.05 -1.46
C ARG A 21 -4.89 8.88 -0.49
N THR A 22 -5.72 7.89 -0.82
CA THR A 22 -5.88 6.67 -0.01
C THR A 22 -4.57 5.90 0.09
N LEU A 23 -3.85 5.71 -1.02
CA LEU A 23 -2.55 5.03 -0.99
C LEU A 23 -1.50 5.83 -0.21
N ASN A 24 -1.51 7.16 -0.31
CA ASN A 24 -0.64 8.05 0.46
C ASN A 24 -0.82 7.97 1.98
N SER A 25 -1.87 7.30 2.47
CA SER A 25 -2.01 6.93 3.88
C SER A 25 -0.88 6.03 4.40
N TRP A 26 -0.05 5.45 3.52
CA TRP A 26 1.15 4.68 3.89
C TRP A 26 2.06 5.40 4.88
N ARG A 27 2.11 6.74 4.85
CA ARG A 27 2.88 7.55 5.80
C ARG A 27 2.43 7.34 7.24
N PHE A 28 1.10 7.29 7.45
CA PHE A 28 0.54 7.02 8.76
C PHE A 28 0.84 5.59 9.18
N PHE A 29 0.62 4.60 8.30
CA PHE A 29 0.94 3.21 8.61
C PHE A 29 2.40 3.02 9.03
N LEU A 30 3.32 3.68 8.33
CA LEU A 30 4.74 3.69 8.69
C LEU A 30 4.97 4.31 10.08
N LEU A 31 4.37 5.47 10.37
CA LEU A 31 4.47 6.12 11.67
C LEU A 31 3.97 5.21 12.81
N PHE A 32 2.86 4.50 12.58
CA PHE A 32 2.30 3.56 13.55
C PHE A 32 3.15 2.30 13.77
N THR A 33 4.19 2.04 12.98
CA THR A 33 5.17 0.98 13.28
C THR A 33 6.25 1.41 14.27
N LEU A 34 6.41 2.71 14.52
CA LEU A 34 7.48 3.23 15.38
C LEU A 34 7.37 2.76 16.84
N PRO A 35 6.19 2.75 17.49
CA PRO A 35 6.12 2.34 18.90
C PRO A 35 6.53 0.86 19.12
N PRO A 36 6.01 -0.13 18.35
CA PRO A 36 6.49 -1.51 18.44
C PRO A 36 8.00 -1.65 18.14
N LEU A 37 8.52 -0.92 17.14
CA LEU A 37 9.95 -0.96 16.79
C LEU A 37 10.83 -0.37 17.90
N ALA A 38 10.47 0.79 18.44
CA ALA A 38 11.20 1.42 19.54
C ALA A 38 11.23 0.50 20.76
N TRP A 39 10.10 -0.14 21.09
CA TRP A 39 10.06 -1.14 22.15
C TRP A 39 11.02 -2.31 21.88
N CYS A 40 11.08 -2.81 20.64
CA CYS A 40 12.04 -3.86 20.26
C CYS A 40 13.51 -3.44 20.38
N LEU A 41 13.84 -2.18 20.08
CA LEU A 41 15.22 -1.69 20.12
C LEU A 41 15.70 -1.39 21.54
N PHE A 42 14.82 -0.86 22.41
CA PHE A 42 15.22 -0.32 23.71
C PHE A 42 14.80 -1.16 24.92
N VAL A 43 13.72 -1.95 24.82
CA VAL A 43 13.10 -2.60 25.99
C VAL A 43 13.07 -4.13 25.89
N ALA A 44 12.90 -4.66 24.68
CA ALA A 44 12.76 -6.09 24.47
C ALA A 44 14.06 -6.84 24.73
N SER A 45 13.98 -7.91 25.54
CA SER A 45 15.11 -8.84 25.71
C SER A 45 15.39 -9.57 24.39
N PRO A 46 16.64 -9.99 24.14
CA PRO A 46 16.95 -10.84 22.99
C PRO A 46 16.14 -12.14 23.09
N GLY A 47 15.37 -12.45 22.04
CA GLY A 47 14.54 -13.64 22.01
C GLY A 47 13.63 -13.71 20.79
N ILE A 48 12.91 -14.83 20.66
CA ILE A 48 12.03 -15.15 19.53
C ILE A 48 10.96 -14.06 19.33
N LEU A 49 10.41 -13.54 20.43
CA LEU A 49 9.36 -12.51 20.42
C LEU A 49 9.86 -11.19 19.80
N ARG A 50 11.12 -10.80 20.09
CA ARG A 50 11.74 -9.62 19.48
C ARG A 50 11.91 -9.80 17.97
N VAL A 51 12.39 -10.98 17.55
CA VAL A 51 12.53 -11.30 16.12
C VAL A 51 11.17 -11.25 15.42
N MET A 52 10.12 -11.80 16.04
CA MET A 52 8.76 -11.78 15.49
C MET A 52 8.23 -10.36 15.25
N ILE A 53 8.34 -9.47 16.24
CA ILE A 53 7.87 -8.07 16.10
C ILE A 53 8.71 -7.30 15.08
N THR A 54 10.03 -7.51 15.03
CA THR A 54 10.89 -6.91 14.01
C THR A 54 10.49 -7.38 12.60
N LEU A 55 10.21 -8.68 12.43
CA LEU A 55 9.75 -9.22 11.14
C LEU A 55 8.40 -8.64 10.72
N LEU A 56 7.42 -8.60 11.63
CA LEU A 56 6.11 -7.99 11.37
C LEU A 56 6.24 -6.51 10.99
N SER A 57 7.11 -5.77 11.68
CA SER A 57 7.39 -4.36 11.36
C SER A 57 8.03 -4.22 9.98
N GLY A 58 8.96 -5.11 9.62
CA GLY A 58 9.56 -5.18 8.28
C GLY A 58 8.54 -5.47 7.18
N ILE A 59 7.57 -6.36 7.43
CA ILE A 59 6.47 -6.65 6.49
C ILE A 59 5.61 -5.40 6.27
N VAL A 60 5.27 -4.67 7.34
CA VAL A 60 4.49 -3.43 7.22
C VAL A 60 5.29 -2.38 6.45
N TRP A 61 6.59 -2.21 6.74
CA TRP A 61 7.47 -1.30 6.01
C TRP A 61 7.56 -1.61 4.52
N PHE A 62 7.78 -2.87 4.16
CA PHE A 62 7.80 -3.30 2.76
C PHE A 62 6.45 -3.05 2.09
N SER A 63 5.35 -3.28 2.79
CA SER A 63 4.01 -3.01 2.29
C SER A 63 3.77 -1.51 2.07
N CYS A 64 4.24 -0.65 2.98
CA CYS A 64 4.17 0.81 2.84
C CYS A 64 5.00 1.31 1.65
N TRP A 65 6.20 0.77 1.43
CA TRP A 65 6.99 1.07 0.24
C TRP A 65 6.24 0.70 -1.04
N ARG A 66 5.56 -0.46 -1.06
CA ARG A 66 4.75 -0.87 -2.21
C ARG A 66 3.59 0.10 -2.46
N LEU A 67 2.92 0.59 -1.41
CA LEU A 67 1.84 1.58 -1.52
C LEU A 67 2.34 2.94 -2.01
N TRP A 68 3.49 3.40 -1.54
CA TRP A 68 4.14 4.61 -2.04
C TRP A 68 4.43 4.52 -3.54
N LEU A 69 4.96 3.37 -3.98
CA LEU A 69 5.26 3.12 -5.38
C LEU A 69 3.98 3.08 -6.23
N ASP A 70 2.92 2.42 -5.75
CA ASP A 70 1.62 2.40 -6.44
C ASP A 70 1.02 3.80 -6.56
N ALA A 71 1.06 4.62 -5.51
CA ALA A 71 0.62 6.02 -5.58
C ALA A 71 1.40 6.83 -6.62
N GLY A 72 2.71 6.61 -6.71
CA GLY A 72 3.55 7.21 -7.75
C GLY A 72 3.15 6.76 -9.15
N TYR A 73 2.87 5.47 -9.36
CA TYR A 73 2.40 4.97 -10.65
C TYR A 73 1.05 5.56 -11.06
N PHE A 74 0.06 5.60 -10.18
CA PHE A 74 -1.25 6.18 -10.51
C PHE A 74 -1.20 7.70 -10.77
N SER A 75 -0.19 8.41 -10.26
CA SER A 75 0.01 9.82 -10.63
C SER A 75 0.49 10.01 -12.08
N LEU A 76 1.03 8.96 -12.71
CA LEU A 76 1.55 8.97 -14.08
C LEU A 76 0.65 8.22 -15.07
N ILE A 77 -0.14 7.25 -14.58
CA ILE A 77 -1.00 6.39 -15.39
C ILE A 77 -2.41 6.99 -15.45
N ALA A 78 -2.89 7.19 -16.66
CA ALA A 78 -4.27 7.56 -16.98
C ALA A 78 -4.88 6.52 -17.94
N ALA A 79 -6.19 6.57 -18.15
CA ALA A 79 -6.92 5.59 -18.95
C ALA A 79 -6.40 5.51 -20.39
N ASP A 80 -6.03 6.65 -20.98
CA ASP A 80 -5.48 6.80 -22.32
C ASP A 80 -4.09 6.16 -22.50
N ASN A 81 -3.26 6.20 -21.45
CA ASN A 81 -1.88 5.72 -21.49
C ASN A 81 -1.68 4.33 -20.84
N ASN A 82 -2.77 3.72 -20.33
CA ASN A 82 -2.78 2.47 -19.56
C ASN A 82 -2.06 1.30 -20.27
N ALA A 83 -2.20 1.16 -21.58
CA ALA A 83 -1.55 0.10 -22.35
C ALA A 83 -0.02 0.28 -22.44
N ARG A 84 0.45 1.53 -22.61
CA ARG A 84 1.88 1.85 -22.64
C ARG A 84 2.50 1.68 -21.25
N ALA A 85 1.78 2.08 -20.21
CA ALA A 85 2.16 1.85 -18.83
C ALA A 85 2.25 0.34 -18.49
N GLY A 86 1.31 -0.46 -18.99
CA GLY A 86 1.31 -1.92 -18.83
C GLY A 86 2.56 -2.57 -19.39
N LYS A 87 2.97 -2.18 -20.60
CA LYS A 87 4.22 -2.64 -21.22
C LYS A 87 5.46 -2.29 -20.39
N ALA A 88 5.55 -1.04 -19.93
CA ALA A 88 6.67 -0.59 -19.10
C ALA A 88 6.71 -1.32 -17.75
N LEU A 89 5.55 -1.49 -17.10
CA LEU A 89 5.44 -2.22 -15.83
C LEU A 89 5.77 -3.71 -15.99
N ALA A 90 5.30 -4.35 -17.06
CA ALA A 90 5.62 -5.74 -17.36
C ALA A 90 7.13 -5.94 -17.55
N PHE A 91 7.80 -5.00 -18.24
CA PHE A 91 9.25 -5.00 -18.41
C PHE A 91 10.01 -4.81 -17.08
N ILE A 92 9.60 -3.83 -16.27
CA ILE A 92 10.23 -3.53 -14.96
C ILE A 92 10.09 -4.71 -14.00
N TRP A 93 8.88 -5.30 -13.92
CA TRP A 93 8.55 -6.34 -12.96
C TRP A 93 8.72 -7.77 -13.50
N GLN A 94 9.12 -7.92 -14.77
CA GLN A 94 9.28 -9.21 -15.46
C GLN A 94 8.04 -10.11 -15.29
N ARG A 95 6.86 -9.52 -15.51
CA ARG A 95 5.57 -10.20 -15.32
C ARG A 95 4.59 -9.83 -16.43
N ASP A 96 4.37 -10.77 -17.33
CA ASP A 96 3.50 -10.58 -18.51
C ASP A 96 2.06 -10.28 -18.15
N ARG A 97 1.57 -10.79 -17.00
CA ARG A 97 0.23 -10.49 -16.50
C ARG A 97 -0.02 -8.97 -16.34
N LEU A 98 1.02 -8.15 -16.13
CA LEU A 98 0.84 -6.71 -16.03
C LEU A 98 0.54 -6.02 -17.35
N HIS A 99 0.79 -6.67 -18.48
CA HIS A 99 0.60 -6.11 -19.81
C HIS A 99 -0.87 -5.78 -20.09
N ASP A 100 -1.77 -6.74 -19.84
CA ASP A 100 -3.17 -6.68 -20.28
C ASP A 100 -4.16 -6.21 -19.20
N LEU A 101 -3.67 -5.87 -18.00
CA LEU A 101 -4.54 -5.41 -16.91
C LEU A 101 -5.27 -4.10 -17.28
N ALA A 102 -6.59 -4.12 -17.12
CA ALA A 102 -7.39 -2.91 -17.22
C ALA A 102 -7.03 -1.93 -16.10
N PHE A 103 -7.28 -0.64 -16.33
CA PHE A 103 -6.97 0.41 -15.35
C PHE A 103 -7.70 0.16 -14.02
N THR A 104 -8.97 -0.23 -14.08
CA THR A 104 -9.80 -0.56 -12.92
C THR A 104 -9.25 -1.76 -12.12
N GLU A 105 -8.78 -2.81 -12.79
CA GLU A 105 -8.17 -3.97 -12.13
C GLU A 105 -6.88 -3.60 -11.38
N ARG A 106 -6.10 -2.65 -11.92
CA ARG A 106 -4.91 -2.11 -11.25
C ARG A 106 -5.30 -1.34 -9.99
N GLN A 107 -6.33 -0.49 -10.07
CA GLN A 107 -6.85 0.26 -8.94
C GLN A 107 -7.35 -0.68 -7.82
N GLU A 108 -8.11 -1.71 -8.16
CA GLU A 108 -8.56 -2.73 -7.20
C GLU A 108 -7.40 -3.48 -6.54
N GLY A 109 -6.38 -3.84 -7.32
CA GLY A 109 -5.15 -4.46 -6.82
C GLY A 109 -4.45 -3.60 -5.78
N ALA A 110 -4.31 -2.30 -6.05
CA ALA A 110 -3.70 -1.34 -5.14
C ALA A 110 -4.53 -1.16 -3.85
N LEU A 111 -5.86 -1.08 -3.96
CA LEU A 111 -6.75 -1.04 -2.79
C LEU A 111 -6.67 -2.32 -1.96
N LYS A 112 -6.58 -3.49 -2.60
CA LYS A 112 -6.37 -4.77 -1.91
C LYS A 112 -5.05 -4.78 -1.16
N GLN A 113 -3.98 -4.24 -1.74
CA GLN A 113 -2.69 -4.09 -1.08
C GLN A 113 -2.78 -3.11 0.11
N CYS A 114 -3.54 -2.03 -0.02
CA CYS A 114 -3.80 -1.08 1.07
C CYS A 114 -4.50 -1.76 2.26
N ARG A 115 -5.60 -2.48 1.99
CA ARG A 115 -6.30 -3.27 3.01
C ARG A 115 -5.39 -4.31 3.66
N ARG A 116 -4.57 -5.01 2.87
CA ARG A 116 -3.59 -5.98 3.40
C ARG A 116 -2.58 -5.33 4.33
N THR A 117 -2.12 -4.13 4.01
CA THR A 117 -1.19 -3.37 4.85
C THR A 117 -1.84 -3.00 6.19
N LEU A 118 -3.10 -2.58 6.17
CA LEU A 118 -3.86 -2.31 7.38
C LEU A 118 -4.03 -3.57 8.25
N TYR A 119 -4.33 -4.72 7.65
CA TYR A 119 -4.40 -5.99 8.38
C TYR A 119 -3.08 -6.33 9.06
N TRP A 120 -1.94 -6.19 8.37
CA TRP A 120 -0.63 -6.43 8.97
C TRP A 120 -0.33 -5.46 10.11
N LEU A 121 -0.73 -4.20 9.97
CA LEU A 121 -0.58 -3.21 11.03
C LEU A 121 -1.39 -3.58 12.28
N VAL A 122 -2.64 -4.02 12.11
CA VAL A 122 -3.49 -4.50 13.22
C VAL A 122 -2.88 -5.73 13.88
N ILE A 123 -2.35 -6.69 13.11
CA ILE A 123 -1.67 -7.88 13.65
C ILE A 123 -0.42 -7.48 14.45
N LEU A 124 0.39 -6.54 13.93
CA LEU A 124 1.57 -6.03 14.62
C LEU A 124 1.18 -5.40 15.97
N TRP A 125 0.19 -4.53 15.97
CA TRP A 125 -0.31 -3.87 17.19
C TRP A 125 -0.90 -4.86 18.19
N GLY A 126 -1.77 -5.77 17.72
CA GLY A 126 -2.35 -6.80 18.58
C GLY A 126 -1.27 -7.69 19.21
N SER A 127 -0.30 -8.13 18.42
CA SER A 127 0.83 -8.94 18.90
C SER A 127 1.66 -8.18 19.92
N TRP A 128 1.97 -6.91 19.65
CA TRP A 128 2.75 -6.08 20.56
C TRP A 128 2.03 -5.82 21.89
N LEU A 129 0.74 -5.49 21.87
CA LEU A 129 -0.06 -5.24 23.08
C LEU A 129 -0.19 -6.50 23.95
N VAL A 130 -0.42 -7.67 23.34
CA VAL A 130 -0.44 -8.95 24.08
C VAL A 130 0.90 -9.20 24.77
N LEU A 131 2.02 -8.90 24.09
CA LEU A 131 3.34 -9.05 24.68
C LEU A 131 3.60 -8.09 25.84
N LEU A 132 3.10 -6.86 25.76
CA LEU A 132 3.17 -5.91 26.88
C LEU A 132 2.32 -6.34 28.07
N TYR A 133 1.21 -7.05 27.83
CA TYR A 133 0.34 -7.53 28.91
C TYR A 133 0.87 -8.78 29.61
N VAL A 134 1.50 -9.68 28.85
CA VAL A 134 2.01 -10.96 29.39
C VAL A 134 3.35 -10.79 30.12
N ARG A 135 4.08 -9.70 29.86
CA ARG A 135 5.36 -9.37 30.49
C ARG A 135 5.17 -8.48 31.72
#